data_AF-A0A0V0YUS2-F1
#
_entry.id   AF-A0A0V0YUS2-F1
#
_cell.length_a   1.000
_cell.length_b   1.000
_cell.length_c   1.000
_cell.angle_alpha   90.00
_cell.angle_beta   90.00
_cell.angle_gamma   90.00
#
_symmetry.space_group_name_H-M   'P 1'
#
loop_
_entity.id
_entity.type
_entity.pdbx_description
1 polymer ?
#
loop_
_entity_poly.entity_id
_entity_poly.type
_entity_poly.pdbx_seq_one_letter_code
_entity_poly.pdbx_strand_id
1 'polypeptide(L)' 'LVADYNTPRRRWPLGRIVELLTGGDGLTRLAKVKTAGGTLCRSIRMLVLLEPAEAY' A
#
# COMPACT_ATOMS: atom_id res chain seq x y z
N LEU A 1 2.55 -5.97 1.06
CA LEU A 1 3.64 -5.35 1.87
C LEU A 1 3.77 -3.88 1.52
N VAL A 2 4.22 -3.06 2.46
CA VAL A 2 4.55 -1.65 2.25
C VAL A 2 6.06 -1.48 2.32
N ALA A 3 6.68 -1.09 1.22
CA ALA A 3 8.12 -0.89 1.14
C ALA A 3 8.59 0.28 2.02
N ASP A 4 9.71 0.06 2.70
CA ASP A 4 10.46 1.07 3.46
C ASP A 4 11.95 0.81 3.25
N TYR A 5 12.63 1.73 2.54
CA TYR A 5 14.04 1.59 2.19
C TYR A 5 14.99 1.66 3.40
N ASN A 6 14.51 2.12 4.56
CA ASN A 6 15.30 2.17 5.78
C ASN A 6 15.30 0.84 6.55
N THR A 7 14.48 -0.13 6.13
CA THR A 7 14.36 -1.41 6.82
C THR A 7 14.49 -2.59 5.85
N PRO A 8 15.08 -3.72 6.29
CA PRO A 8 15.14 -4.91 5.45
C PRO A 8 13.73 -5.42 5.14
N ARG A 9 13.54 -6.00 3.95
CA ARG A 9 12.22 -6.43 3.42
C ARG A 9 11.39 -7.27 4.39
N ARG A 10 12.03 -8.12 5.21
CA ARG A 10 11.36 -8.95 6.23
C ARG A 10 10.64 -8.13 7.32
N ARG A 11 11.01 -6.86 7.51
CA ARG A 11 10.41 -5.93 8.47
C ARG A 11 9.38 -5.00 7.84
N TRP A 12 9.17 -5.08 6.53
CA TRP A 12 8.16 -4.25 5.86
C TRP A 12 6.77 -4.59 6.38
N PRO A 13 5.97 -3.58 6.76
CA PRO A 13 4.67 -3.86 7.33
C PRO A 13 3.74 -4.48 6.31
N LEU A 14 2.95 -5.43 6.78
CA LEU A 14 1.76 -5.92 6.10
C LEU A 14 0.65 -4.89 6.28
N GLY A 15 -0.15 -4.71 5.24
CA GLY A 15 -1.26 -3.78 5.31
C GLY A 15 -2.25 -3.97 4.18
N ARG A 16 -3.49 -3.53 4.46
CA ARG A 16 -4.61 -3.55 3.53
C ARG A 16 -4.81 -2.15 2.99
N ILE A 17 -4.96 -2.03 1.67
CA ILE A 17 -5.38 -0.77 1.04
C ILE A 17 -6.80 -0.46 1.51
N VAL A 18 -6.99 0.73 2.08
CA VAL A 18 -8.30 1.21 2.55
C VAL A 18 -8.85 2.35 1.71
N GLU A 19 -7.99 3.05 0.97
CA GLU A 19 -8.39 4.15 0.08
C GLU A 19 -7.36 4.32 -1.04
N LEU A 20 -7.84 4.58 -2.24
CA LEU A 20 -7.02 4.95 -3.40
C LEU A 20 -7.14 6.46 -3.62
N LEU A 21 -6.00 7.13 -3.76
CA LEU A 21 -5.94 8.57 -3.98
C LEU A 21 -5.65 8.83 -5.47
N THR A 22 -6.71 9.17 -6.19
CA THR A 22 -6.70 9.40 -7.64
C THR A 22 -6.49 10.88 -7.93
N GLY A 23 -5.59 11.20 -8.86
CA GLY A 23 -5.35 12.56 -9.33
C GLY A 23 -6.45 13.06 -10.27
N GLY A 24 -6.42 14.35 -10.61
CA GLY A 24 -7.35 14.93 -11.58
C GLY A 24 -7.24 14.35 -12.99
N ASP A 25 -6.13 13.66 -13.30
CA ASP A 25 -5.90 12.92 -14.53
C ASP A 25 -6.46 11.48 -14.50
N GLY A 26 -7.19 11.11 -13.44
CA GLY A 26 -7.77 9.77 -13.28
C GLY A 26 -6.76 8.70 -12.88
N LEU A 27 -5.48 9.05 -12.69
CA LEU A 27 -4.45 8.09 -12.31
C LEU A 27 -4.27 8.03 -10.80
N THR A 28 -4.34 6.82 -10.24
CA THR A 28 -4.02 6.58 -8.84
C THR A 28 -2.51 6.40 -8.67
N ARG A 29 -1.90 7.26 -7.85
CA ARG A 29 -0.44 7.21 -7.57
C ARG A 29 -0.15 6.91 -6.11
N LEU A 30 -1.10 7.18 -5.22
CA LEU A 30 -1.01 7.02 -3.78
C LEU A 30 -2.17 6.17 -3.27
N ALA A 31 -1.93 5.46 -2.17
CA ALA A 31 -2.94 4.73 -1.44
C ALA A 31 -2.77 4.93 0.07
N LYS A 32 -3.89 4.96 0.79
CA LYS A 32 -3.89 4.79 2.25
C LYS A 32 -3.90 3.31 2.57
N VAL A 33 -2.94 2.88 3.37
CA VAL A 33 -2.74 1.50 3.75
C VAL A 33 -2.83 1.38 5.26
N LYS A 34 -3.81 0.61 5.75
CA LYS A 34 -3.92 0.29 7.17
C LYS A 34 -2.96 -0.85 7.49
N THR A 35 -2.03 -0.58 8.39
CA THR A 35 -1.05 -1.54 8.94
C THR A 35 -1.29 -1.73 10.44
N ALA A 36 -0.59 -2.67 11.06
CA ALA A 36 -0.64 -2.86 12.52
C ALA A 36 -0.17 -1.62 13.30
N GLY A 37 0.75 -0.83 12.73
CA GLY A 37 1.27 0.41 13.33
C GLY A 37 0.45 1.66 13.02
N GLY A 38 -0.70 1.53 12.34
CA GLY A 38 -1.54 2.64 11.91
C GLY A 38 -1.65 2.77 10.40
N THR A 39 -2.20 3.90 9.95
CA THR A 39 -2.46 4.16 8.52
C THR A 39 -1.31 4.94 7.90
N LEU A 40 -0.79 4.44 6.78
CA LEU A 40 0.29 5.06 6.02
C LEU A 40 -0.24 5.53 4.66
N CYS A 41 0.14 6.73 4.22
CA CYS A 41 0.02 7.15 2.83
C CYS A 41 1.30 6.75 2.08
N ARG A 42 1.17 5.93 1.05
CA ARG A 42 2.32 5.44 0.26
C ARG A 42 2.00 5.39 -1.22
N SER A 43 3.04 5.56 -2.03
CA SER A 43 2.89 5.37 -3.48
C SER A 43 2.54 3.93 -3.81
N ILE A 44 1.73 3.71 -4.85
CA ILE A 44 1.40 2.38 -5.35
C ILE A 44 2.67 1.59 -5.70
N ARG A 45 3.72 2.25 -6.19
CA ARG A 45 5.02 1.60 -6.49
C ARG A 45 5.72 1.02 -5.26
N MET A 46 5.34 1.48 -4.07
CA MET A 46 5.86 0.98 -2.79
C MET A 46 5.00 -0.17 -2.24
N LEU A 47 3.96 -0.60 -2.95
CA LEU A 47 3.09 -1.69 -2.52
C LEU A 47 3.43 -2.96 -3.28
N VAL A 48 3.58 -4.06 -2.55
CA VAL A 48 3.77 -5.40 -3.10
C VAL A 48 2.52 -6.21 -2.82
N LEU A 49 1.88 -6.72 -3.87
CA LEU A 49 0.71 -7.59 -3.77
C LEU A 49 1.09 -8.88 -3.04
N LEU A 50 0.22 -9.33 -2.14
CA LEU A 50 0.39 -10.59 -1.42
C LEU A 50 -0.65 -11.60 -1.91
N GLU A 51 -1.90 -11.20 -1.83
CA GLU A 51 -3.05 -11.96 -2.31
C GLU A 51 -3.85 -11.04 -3.24
N PRO A 52 -4.32 -11.53 -4.40
CA PRO A 52 -5.31 -10.81 -5.19
C PRO A 52 -6.62 -10.69 -4.41
N ALA A 53 -7.46 -9.72 -4.77
CA ALA A 53 -8.84 -9.74 -4.29
C ALA A 53 -9.52 -10.98 -4.89
N GLU A 54 -10.10 -11.85 -4.06
CA GLU A 54 -10.94 -12.93 -4.56
C GLU A 54 -12.07 -12.32 -5.38
N ALA A 55 -12.15 -12.71 -6.65
CA ALA A 55 -13.32 -12.44 -7.47
C ALA A 55 -14.43 -13.37 -6.96
N TYR A 56 -15.42 -12.79 -6.27
CA TYR A 56 -16.67 -13.47 -5.96
C TYR A 56 -17.61 -13.42 -7.16
#